data_AF-A0A2W6E824-F1
#
_entry.id   AF-A0A2W6E824-F1
#
_cell.length_a   1.000
_cell.length_b   1.000
_cell.length_c   1.000
_cell.angle_alpha   90.00
_cell.angle_beta   90.00
_cell.angle_gamma   90.00
#
_symmetry.space_group_name_H-M   'P 1'
#
loop_
_entity.id
_entity.type
_entity.pdbx_description
1 polymer ?
#
loop_
_entity_poly.entity_id
_entity_poly.type
_entity_poly.pdbx_seq_one_letter_code
_entity_poly.pdbx_strand_id
1 'polypeptide(L)'
;MRWRSSTGPTWTDTPEQLVARGPTLSPDGTAHTGSVHVLEAPTIDDARRFATREPYHLAGLHASVAVTRFGMLSPGRCGIGRRLVFGGTPGQ
;
A
#
# COMPACT_ATOMS: atom_id res chain seq x y z
N MET A 1 6.13 -1.01 23.12
CA MET A 1 4.96 -0.81 22.23
C MET A 1 4.25 -2.15 22.08
N ARG A 2 2.99 -2.27 22.53
CA ARG A 2 2.24 -3.54 22.59
C ARG A 2 1.13 -3.51 21.54
N TRP A 3 1.23 -4.39 20.56
CA TRP A 3 0.22 -4.58 19.52
C TRP A 3 -0.90 -5.49 20.04
N ARG A 4 -2.18 -5.13 19.83
CA ARG A 4 -3.33 -5.99 20.10
C ARG A 4 -3.85 -6.55 18.78
N SER A 5 -3.94 -7.87 18.71
CA SER A 5 -4.68 -8.60 17.69
C SER A 5 -6.17 -8.35 17.90
N SER A 6 -6.85 -7.68 16.98
CA SER A 6 -8.31 -7.77 16.88
C SER A 6 -8.66 -8.84 15.85
N THR A 7 -9.54 -9.75 16.24
CA THR A 7 -10.30 -10.62 15.33
C THR A 7 -10.98 -9.74 14.28
N GLY A 8 -10.81 -10.12 13.00
CA GLY A 8 -10.85 -9.22 11.84
C GLY A 8 -12.17 -8.49 11.58
N PRO A 9 -12.13 -7.31 10.93
CA PRO A 9 -13.32 -6.50 10.69
C PRO A 9 -13.97 -6.79 9.33
N THR A 10 -15.27 -6.49 9.27
CA THR A 10 -16.12 -6.44 8.09
C THR A 10 -15.56 -5.45 7.06
N TRP A 11 -15.44 -5.90 5.80
CA TRP A 11 -14.77 -5.23 4.66
C TRP A 11 -15.35 -3.87 4.28
N THR A 12 -15.06 -2.85 5.07
CA THR A 12 -15.48 -1.48 4.79
C THR A 12 -14.30 -0.57 5.06
N ASP A 13 -13.67 -0.09 3.99
CA ASP A 13 -13.01 1.22 3.84
C ASP A 13 -12.42 1.85 5.13
N THR A 14 -11.58 1.13 5.89
CA THR A 14 -10.88 1.71 7.06
C THR A 14 -9.36 1.72 6.89
N PRO A 15 -8.67 2.80 7.33
CA PRO A 15 -7.22 2.96 7.29
C PRO A 15 -6.43 1.96 8.16
N GLU A 16 -7.13 1.06 8.85
CA GLU A 16 -6.60 0.05 9.76
C GLU A 16 -5.74 -1.01 9.06
N GLN A 17 -5.81 -1.08 7.72
CA GLN A 17 -5.04 -2.01 6.89
C GLN A 17 -3.73 -1.42 6.35
N LEU A 18 -3.45 -0.12 6.57
CA LEU A 18 -2.24 0.53 6.08
C LEU A 18 -1.08 0.38 7.07
N VAL A 19 -0.07 -0.40 6.68
CA VAL A 19 1.12 -0.71 7.48
C VAL A 19 2.17 0.37 7.37
N ALA A 20 2.38 0.87 6.15
CA ALA A 20 3.35 1.92 5.85
C ALA A 20 2.94 2.65 4.57
N ARG A 21 3.33 3.92 4.46
CA ARG A 21 3.19 4.73 3.25
C ARG A 21 4.37 5.67 3.10
N GLY A 22 4.70 6.03 1.88
CA GLY A 22 5.71 7.05 1.62
C GLY A 22 5.77 7.45 0.15
N PRO A 23 6.35 8.63 -0.14
CA PRO A 23 6.62 9.01 -1.51
C PRO A 23 7.71 8.11 -2.10
N THR A 24 7.63 7.86 -3.40
CA THR A 24 8.84 7.52 -4.16
C THR A 24 9.51 8.82 -4.54
N LEU A 25 10.84 8.82 -4.52
CA LEU A 25 11.63 10.00 -4.80
C LEU A 25 12.39 9.83 -6.12
N SER A 26 12.76 10.95 -6.72
CA SER A 26 13.76 11.01 -7.78
C SER A 26 15.12 10.49 -7.27
N PRO A 27 16.06 10.14 -8.17
CA PRO A 27 17.37 9.62 -7.76
C PRO A 27 18.19 10.54 -6.84
N ASP A 28 17.98 11.85 -6.93
CA ASP A 28 18.59 12.87 -6.06
C ASP A 28 17.83 13.10 -4.74
N GLY A 29 16.69 12.43 -4.55
CA GLY A 29 15.87 12.50 -3.34
C GLY A 29 15.03 13.77 -3.20
N THR A 30 14.97 14.64 -4.22
CA THR A 30 14.36 15.98 -4.08
C THR A 30 12.91 16.06 -4.54
N ALA A 31 12.53 15.29 -5.57
CA ALA A 31 11.21 15.34 -6.18
C ALA A 31 10.39 14.09 -5.85
N HIS A 32 9.11 14.27 -5.57
CA HIS A 32 8.15 13.17 -5.42
C HIS A 32 7.78 12.62 -6.80
N THR A 33 8.00 11.33 -7.02
CA THR A 33 7.74 10.63 -8.29
C THR A 33 6.56 9.67 -8.23
N GLY A 34 5.90 9.58 -7.08
CA GLY A 34 4.84 8.62 -6.83
C GLY A 34 4.70 8.29 -5.35
N SER A 35 3.99 7.20 -5.07
CA SER A 35 3.71 6.72 -3.72
C SER A 35 3.81 5.20 -3.64
N VAL A 36 4.33 4.71 -2.51
CA VAL A 36 4.28 3.32 -2.10
C VAL A 36 3.37 3.17 -0.88
N HIS A 37 2.47 2.19 -0.93
CA HIS A 37 1.59 1.82 0.18
C HIS A 37 1.73 0.34 0.49
N VAL A 38 1.92 0.02 1.77
CA VAL A 38 2.05 -1.34 2.28
C VAL A 38 0.76 -1.68 3.02
N LEU A 39 0.02 -2.68 2.53
CA LEU A 39 -1.31 -3.02 3.03
C LEU A 39 -1.38 -4.44 3.58
N GLU A 40 -2.12 -4.61 4.67
CA GLU A 40 -2.74 -5.88 5.04
C GLU A 40 -4.04 -6.05 4.24
N ALA A 41 -3.88 -6.27 2.94
CA ALA A 41 -4.97 -6.51 1.99
C ALA A 41 -5.17 -8.02 1.79
N PRO A 42 -6.37 -8.58 2.00
CA PRO A 42 -6.55 -10.03 2.00
C PRO A 42 -6.69 -10.64 0.61
N THR A 43 -7.23 -9.90 -0.35
CA THR A 43 -7.16 -10.23 -1.78
C THR A 43 -6.38 -9.18 -2.58
N ILE A 44 -6.02 -9.52 -3.83
CA ILE A 44 -5.38 -8.55 -4.73
C ILE A 44 -6.36 -7.48 -5.19
N ASP A 45 -7.64 -7.84 -5.29
CA ASP A 45 -8.70 -6.92 -5.65
C ASP A 45 -8.98 -5.89 -4.55
N ASP A 46 -8.87 -6.27 -3.28
CA ASP A 46 -8.92 -5.31 -2.15
C ASP A 46 -7.79 -4.28 -2.26
N ALA A 47 -6.57 -4.74 -2.56
CA ALA A 47 -5.43 -3.85 -2.74
C ALA A 47 -5.58 -2.93 -3.97
N ARG A 48 -6.12 -3.44 -5.08
CA ARG A 48 -6.44 -2.64 -6.27
C ARG A 48 -7.52 -1.60 -5.98
N ARG A 49 -8.58 -1.99 -5.28
CA ARG A 49 -9.68 -1.09 -4.89
C ARG A 49 -9.19 0.02 -3.96
N PHE A 50 -8.30 -0.28 -3.03
CA PHE A 50 -7.63 0.74 -2.24
C PHE A 50 -6.87 1.72 -3.14
N ALA A 51 -6.06 1.20 -4.06
CA ALA A 51 -5.23 2.02 -4.95
C ALA A 51 -6.04 2.98 -5.82
N THR A 52 -7.18 2.53 -6.37
CA THR A 52 -8.02 3.36 -7.25
C THR A 52 -8.87 4.38 -6.51
N ARG A 53 -9.05 4.23 -5.19
CA ARG A 53 -9.77 5.18 -4.33
C ARG A 53 -8.84 6.12 -3.56
N GLU A 54 -7.53 5.99 -3.76
CA GLU A 54 -6.54 6.82 -3.09
C GLU A 54 -6.60 8.27 -3.63
N PRO A 55 -6.52 9.30 -2.75
CA PRO A 55 -6.70 10.70 -3.15
C PRO A 55 -5.80 11.17 -4.30
N TYR A 56 -4.52 10.78 -4.32
CA TYR A 56 -3.61 11.16 -5.40
C TYR A 56 -3.92 10.42 -6.71
N HIS A 57 -4.41 9.19 -6.64
CA HIS A 57 -4.95 8.52 -7.82
C HIS A 57 -6.21 9.22 -8.36
N LEU A 58 -7.17 9.56 -7.49
CA LEU A 58 -8.39 10.27 -7.88
C LEU A 58 -8.11 11.68 -8.41
N ALA A 59 -7.04 12.33 -7.92
CA ALA A 59 -6.57 13.62 -8.43
C ALA A 59 -5.78 13.50 -9.75
N GLY A 60 -5.60 12.29 -10.30
CA GLY A 60 -4.90 12.06 -11.55
C GLY A 60 -3.36 12.17 -11.47
N LEU A 61 -2.80 12.18 -10.26
CA LEU A 61 -1.34 12.30 -10.06
C LEU A 61 -0.60 10.97 -10.25
N HIS A 62 -1.29 9.84 -10.08
CA HIS A 62 -0.75 8.52 -10.37
C HIS A 62 -1.23 8.06 -11.74
N ALA A 63 -0.34 7.98 -12.73
CA ALA A 63 -0.70 7.54 -14.07
C ALA A 63 -0.77 6.01 -14.21
N SER A 64 -0.13 5.28 -13.30
CA SER A 64 -0.21 3.82 -13.25
C SER A 64 -0.24 3.31 -11.82
N VAL A 65 -0.82 2.13 -11.64
CA VAL A 65 -0.86 1.41 -10.37
C VAL A 65 -0.35 -0.01 -10.57
N ALA A 66 0.62 -0.43 -9.77
CA ALA A 66 1.08 -1.81 -9.67
C ALA A 66 0.77 -2.36 -8.28
N VAL A 67 0.35 -3.63 -8.22
CA VAL A 67 0.06 -4.34 -6.97
C VAL A 67 0.82 -5.66 -6.95
N THR A 68 1.60 -5.90 -5.90
CA THR A 68 2.35 -7.14 -5.72
C THR A 68 2.20 -7.69 -4.31
N ARG A 69 2.31 -9.02 -4.16
CA ARG A 69 2.33 -9.67 -2.84
C ARG A 69 3.76 -9.60 -2.29
N PHE A 70 3.91 -9.24 -1.02
CA PHE A 70 5.20 -9.33 -0.33
C PHE A 70 5.05 -10.01 1.03
N GLY A 71 6.13 -10.63 1.50
CA GLY A 71 6.22 -11.25 2.82
C GLY A 71 7.15 -10.46 3.73
N MET A 72 6.79 -10.31 5.00
CA MET A 72 7.70 -9.74 6.00
C MET A 72 8.63 -10.83 6.52
N LEU A 73 9.94 -10.57 6.51
CA LEU A 73 10.96 -11.54 6.89
C LEU A 73 11.22 -11.61 8.41
N SER A 74 10.49 -10.83 9.22
CA SER A 74 10.66 -10.81 10.67
C SER A 74 10.19 -12.13 11.32
N PRO A 75 11.03 -12.80 12.13
CA PRO A 75 10.62 -13.98 12.88
C PRO A 75 9.43 -13.65 13.79
N GLY A 76 8.36 -14.45 13.71
CA GLY A 76 7.17 -14.31 14.57
C GLY A 76 5.95 -13.66 13.91
N ARG A 77 6.04 -13.21 12.64
CA ARG A 77 4.89 -12.77 11.85
C ARG A 77 4.86 -13.43 10.46
N CYS A 78 4.91 -14.76 10.44
CA CYS A 78 4.53 -15.54 9.26
C CYS A 78 3.00 -15.50 9.11
N GLY A 79 2.49 -14.35 8.70
CA GLY A 79 1.07 -14.09 8.49
C GLY A 79 0.80 -13.84 7.01
N ILE A 80 -0.12 -14.63 6.47
CA ILE A 80 -0.77 -14.52 5.16
C ILE A 80 -0.83 -13.11 4.54
N GLY A 81 -0.22 -12.97 3.35
CA GLY A 81 -0.73 -12.14 2.26
C GLY A 81 -0.72 -10.63 2.43
N ARG A 82 0.42 -10.01 2.77
CA ARG A 82 0.57 -8.56 2.63
C ARG A 82 0.77 -8.17 1.17
N ARG A 83 0.28 -6.99 0.80
CA ARG A 83 0.38 -6.47 -0.57
C ARG A 83 0.95 -5.07 -0.59
N LEU A 84 1.83 -4.85 -1.54
CA LEU A 84 2.45 -3.58 -1.85
C LEU A 84 1.70 -2.99 -3.03
N VAL A 85 1.29 -1.74 -2.90
CA VAL A 85 0.70 -0.95 -3.97
C VAL A 85 1.68 0.17 -4.30
N PHE A 86 1.96 0.33 -5.58
CA PHE A 86 2.79 1.40 -6.13
C PHE A 86 1.94 2.24 -7.07
N GLY A 87 1.85 3.54 -6.82
CA GLY A 87 1.27 4.53 -7.73
C GLY A 87 2.37 5.43 -8.24
N GLY A 88 2.66 5.39 -9.55
CA GLY A 88 3.76 6.16 -10.15
C GLY A 88 3.30 7.04 -11.30
N THR A 89 4.04 8.13 -11.55
CA THR A 89 3.98 8.92 -12.79
C THR A 89 4.81 8.21 -13.88
N PRO A 90 4.42 8.24 -15.18
CA PRO A 90 5.17 7.57 -16.24
C PRO A 90 6.42 8.38 -16.57
N GLY A 91 7.51 7.68 -16.93
CA GLY A 91 8.68 8.31 -17.55
C GLY A 91 9.83 8.72 -16.60
N GLN A 92 9.92 8.12 -15.41
CA GLN A 92 11.11 8.19 -14.54
C GLN A 92 11.69 6.80 -14.33
#